data_AF-A0A8J7XYZ2-F1
#
_entry.id   AF-A0A8J7XYZ2-F1
#
_cell.length_a   1.000
_cell.length_b   1.000
_cell.length_c   1.000
_cell.angle_alpha   90.00
_cell.angle_beta   90.00
_cell.angle_gamma   90.00
#
_symmetry.space_group_name_H-M   'P 1'
#
loop_
_entity.id
_entity.type
_entity.pdbx_description
1 polymer ?
#
loop_
_entity_poly.entity_id
_entity_poly.type
_entity_poly.pdbx_seq_one_letter_code
_entity_poly.pdbx_strand_id
1 'polypeptide(L)'
;MNDKETTSTNEPIGDEEYKGSDLLEICKKDGRTALIHYGAEHLNSQELLEVLISPGCKKSTAAEVAKNLLKAFDGNLIDLFSASIHQLTQVKGIGFVKACKIKAAFELMKRINSYCKEMHPEITSAKDVIKLVAAHMKFLKQEEFRVLLLDGKNRLIRHQRVSLGSLDKALVHPRDVFRPAIAEGAASIILVHNHPSGDPTPSEQDLLLTRELYMCGKVLEIEVLDHIIIGLSDHVSLKDLEKM
;
A
#
# COMPACT_ATOMS: atom_id res chain seq x y z
N MET A 1 21.10 26.19 -47.90
CA MET A 1 21.48 24.88 -48.45
C MET A 1 21.67 23.95 -47.26
N ASN A 2 20.70 23.04 -47.10
CA ASN A 2 20.67 21.82 -46.28
C ASN A 2 20.67 21.93 -44.75
N ASP A 3 19.46 22.12 -44.21
CA ASP A 3 18.98 21.38 -43.03
C ASP A 3 18.98 19.87 -43.35
N LYS A 4 19.56 19.06 -42.45
CA LYS A 4 19.38 17.60 -42.46
C LYS A 4 18.51 17.23 -41.28
N GLU A 5 17.21 17.09 -41.54
CA GLU A 5 16.32 16.28 -40.72
C GLU A 5 16.83 14.84 -40.73
N THR A 6 17.27 14.35 -39.58
CA THR A 6 17.40 12.91 -39.32
C THR A 6 16.07 12.43 -38.75
N THR A 7 15.21 11.95 -39.63
CA THR A 7 14.02 11.18 -39.29
C THR A 7 14.45 9.83 -38.70
N SER A 8 14.46 9.74 -37.36
CA SER A 8 14.51 8.46 -36.65
C SER A 8 13.12 7.84 -36.71
N THR A 9 12.88 6.97 -37.68
CA THR A 9 11.67 6.15 -37.75
C THR A 9 11.60 5.25 -36.52
N ASN A 10 10.74 5.62 -35.56
CA ASN A 10 10.22 4.70 -34.56
C ASN A 10 9.28 3.73 -35.28
N GLU A 11 9.83 2.69 -35.89
CA GLU A 11 9.05 1.52 -36.24
C GLU A 11 8.91 0.65 -34.98
N PRO A 12 7.68 0.30 -34.56
CA PRO A 12 7.49 -0.71 -33.54
C PRO A 12 8.10 -2.02 -34.07
N ILE A 13 9.00 -2.62 -33.29
CA ILE A 13 9.49 -3.97 -33.56
C ILE A 13 8.25 -4.87 -33.59
N GLY A 14 7.91 -5.35 -34.79
CA GLY A 14 6.73 -6.16 -35.02
C GLY A 14 6.80 -7.45 -34.21
N ASP A 15 5.64 -7.87 -33.72
CA ASP A 15 5.38 -9.23 -33.23
C ASP A 15 5.54 -10.20 -34.41
N GLU A 16 6.79 -10.50 -34.79
CA GLU A 16 7.07 -11.61 -35.69
C GLU A 16 6.70 -12.92 -34.96
N GLU A 17 5.83 -13.71 -35.58
CA GLU A 17 5.30 -14.98 -35.09
C GLU A 17 6.42 -15.92 -34.65
N TYR A 18 6.69 -15.97 -33.36
CA TYR A 18 7.55 -17.00 -32.78
C TYR A 18 6.81 -18.34 -32.82
N LYS A 19 7.33 -19.29 -33.60
CA LYS A 19 6.81 -20.67 -33.62
C LYS A 19 6.92 -21.27 -32.22
N GLY A 20 5.87 -21.97 -31.76
CA GLY A 20 5.76 -22.48 -30.39
C GLY A 20 6.90 -23.40 -29.92
N SER A 21 7.69 -23.98 -30.83
CA SER A 21 8.91 -24.73 -30.50
C SER A 21 10.11 -23.84 -30.14
N ASP A 22 10.22 -22.65 -30.73
CA ASP A 22 11.32 -21.70 -30.50
C ASP A 22 11.14 -20.98 -29.15
N LEU A 23 9.88 -20.71 -28.76
CA LEU A 23 9.55 -20.09 -27.48
C LEU A 23 9.95 -20.95 -26.28
N LEU A 24 9.77 -22.27 -26.35
CA LEU A 24 10.17 -23.19 -25.28
C LEU A 24 11.68 -23.24 -25.04
N GLU A 25 12.48 -22.99 -26.08
CA GLU A 25 13.94 -22.95 -25.99
C GLU A 25 14.46 -21.57 -25.55
N ILE A 26 13.79 -20.48 -25.96
CA ILE A 26 14.04 -19.10 -25.50
C ILE A 26 13.63 -18.93 -24.03
N CYS A 27 12.50 -19.51 -23.62
CA CYS A 27 12.02 -19.58 -22.24
C CYS A 27 13.06 -20.13 -21.26
N LYS A 28 13.93 -21.04 -21.72
CA LYS A 28 14.97 -21.65 -20.88
C LYS A 28 16.21 -20.76 -20.69
N LYS A 29 16.32 -19.63 -21.40
CA LYS A 29 17.56 -18.81 -21.46
C LYS A 29 17.40 -17.34 -21.06
N ASP A 30 16.18 -16.83 -20.90
CA ASP A 30 15.91 -15.44 -20.54
C ASP A 30 14.82 -15.35 -19.47
N GLY A 31 15.14 -14.71 -18.33
CA GLY A 31 14.23 -14.61 -17.20
C GLY A 31 12.92 -13.88 -17.50
N ARG A 32 12.89 -12.93 -18.47
CA ARG A 32 11.65 -12.20 -18.82
C ARG A 32 10.68 -13.11 -19.55
N THR A 33 11.20 -13.91 -20.47
CA THR A 33 10.42 -14.92 -21.18
C THR A 33 9.88 -15.96 -20.19
N ALA A 34 10.72 -16.46 -19.28
CA ALA A 34 10.29 -17.36 -18.22
C ALA A 34 9.18 -16.75 -17.34
N LEU A 35 9.31 -15.47 -16.96
CA LEU A 35 8.31 -14.76 -16.16
C LEU A 35 6.93 -14.70 -16.85
N ILE A 36 6.91 -14.44 -18.16
CA ILE A 36 5.66 -14.37 -18.95
C ILE A 36 4.98 -15.74 -19.05
N HIS A 37 5.75 -16.80 -19.29
CA HIS A 37 5.20 -18.13 -19.56
C HIS A 37 4.89 -18.95 -18.32
N TYR A 38 5.68 -18.79 -17.26
CA TYR A 38 5.58 -19.62 -16.05
C TYR A 38 5.15 -18.82 -14.81
N GLY A 39 5.16 -17.48 -14.83
CA GLY A 39 4.83 -16.66 -13.66
C GLY A 39 5.99 -16.54 -12.65
N ALA A 40 5.96 -15.47 -11.84
CA ALA A 40 7.07 -15.09 -10.95
C ALA A 40 7.35 -16.15 -9.87
N GLU A 41 6.32 -16.86 -9.44
CA GLU A 41 6.35 -17.89 -8.41
C GLU A 41 7.13 -19.15 -8.81
N HIS A 42 7.38 -19.34 -10.11
CA HIS A 42 8.17 -20.44 -10.65
C HIS A 42 9.62 -20.06 -10.95
N LEU A 43 10.00 -18.78 -10.80
CA LEU A 43 11.36 -18.31 -11.00
C LEU A 43 12.16 -18.39 -9.70
N ASN A 44 13.41 -18.82 -9.80
CA ASN A 44 14.34 -18.75 -8.69
C ASN A 44 14.88 -17.33 -8.47
N SER A 45 15.55 -17.09 -7.34
CA SER A 45 16.07 -15.76 -6.98
C SER A 45 17.03 -15.17 -8.02
N GLN A 46 17.82 -16.00 -8.71
CA GLN A 46 18.73 -15.52 -9.76
C GLN A 46 17.94 -15.02 -10.97
N GLU A 47 16.92 -15.75 -11.38
CA GLU A 47 16.05 -15.41 -12.52
C GLU A 47 15.22 -14.15 -12.22
N LEU A 48 14.69 -14.02 -11.01
CA LEU A 48 13.98 -12.80 -10.58
C LEU A 48 14.90 -11.57 -10.59
N LEU A 49 16.14 -11.72 -10.11
CA LEU A 49 17.13 -10.64 -10.13
C LEU A 49 17.55 -10.31 -11.56
N GLU A 50 17.72 -11.31 -12.43
CA GLU A 50 18.01 -11.14 -13.85
C GLU A 50 16.95 -10.27 -14.53
N VAL A 51 15.67 -10.58 -14.32
CA VAL A 51 14.56 -9.76 -14.84
C VAL A 51 14.67 -8.32 -14.33
N LEU A 52 14.86 -8.16 -13.02
CA LEU A 52 14.88 -6.84 -12.38
C LEU A 52 16.01 -5.94 -12.91
N ILE A 53 17.20 -6.51 -13.10
CA ILE A 53 18.41 -5.77 -13.47
C ILE A 53 18.65 -5.73 -14.97
N SER A 54 17.79 -6.32 -15.80
CA SER A 54 17.94 -6.30 -17.25
C SER A 54 17.90 -4.87 -17.84
N PRO A 55 18.60 -4.61 -18.97
CA PRO A 55 19.53 -5.54 -19.64
C PRO A 55 20.85 -5.69 -18.87
N GLY A 56 21.66 -6.69 -19.22
CA GLY A 56 22.99 -6.93 -18.65
C GLY A 56 23.97 -5.75 -18.85
N CYS A 57 25.26 -6.01 -19.00
CA CYS A 57 26.24 -4.97 -19.34
C CYS A 57 27.04 -5.35 -20.58
N LYS A 58 27.84 -4.42 -21.12
CA LYS A 58 28.61 -4.63 -22.36
C LYS A 58 29.44 -5.92 -22.39
N LYS A 59 29.82 -6.47 -21.23
CA LYS A 59 30.69 -7.64 -21.10
C LYS A 59 30.04 -8.84 -20.39
N SER A 60 28.79 -8.73 -19.97
CA SER A 60 28.12 -9.79 -19.20
C SER A 60 26.62 -9.79 -19.40
N THR A 61 26.02 -10.98 -19.48
CA THR A 61 24.57 -11.15 -19.59
C THR A 61 23.86 -10.76 -18.29
N ALA A 62 22.55 -10.49 -18.33
CA ALA A 62 21.79 -10.20 -17.11
C ALA A 62 21.83 -11.38 -16.12
N ALA A 63 21.78 -12.62 -16.62
CA ALA A 63 21.94 -13.84 -15.85
C ALA A 63 23.30 -13.90 -15.12
N GLU A 64 24.40 -13.60 -15.82
CA GLU A 64 25.74 -13.55 -15.21
C GLU A 64 25.86 -12.45 -14.15
N VAL A 65 25.28 -11.27 -14.41
CA VAL A 65 25.29 -10.18 -13.43
C VAL A 65 24.45 -10.54 -12.20
N ALA A 66 23.28 -11.17 -12.36
CA ALA A 66 22.45 -11.62 -11.26
C ALA A 66 23.15 -12.70 -10.42
N LYS A 67 23.82 -13.64 -11.08
CA LYS A 67 24.66 -14.66 -10.43
C LYS A 67 25.80 -14.05 -9.63
N ASN A 68 26.52 -13.07 -10.20
CA ASN A 68 27.60 -12.36 -9.50
C ASN A 68 27.07 -11.58 -8.29
N LEU A 69 25.89 -10.97 -8.42
CA LEU A 69 25.23 -10.27 -7.32
C LEU A 69 24.89 -11.23 -6.18
N LEU A 70 24.21 -12.34 -6.45
CA LEU A 70 23.92 -13.33 -5.42
C LEU A 70 25.20 -13.86 -4.77
N LYS A 71 26.23 -14.16 -5.56
CA LYS A 71 27.51 -14.64 -5.04
C LYS A 71 28.20 -13.61 -4.13
N ALA A 72 28.11 -12.31 -4.44
CA ALA A 72 28.73 -11.26 -3.62
C ALA A 72 28.10 -11.11 -2.23
N PHE A 73 26.90 -11.67 -2.03
CA PHE A 73 26.19 -11.70 -0.75
C PHE A 73 25.93 -13.14 -0.29
N ASP A 74 26.73 -14.11 -0.75
CA ASP A 74 26.66 -15.54 -0.39
C ASP A 74 25.27 -16.17 -0.54
N GLY A 75 24.46 -15.68 -1.49
CA GLY A 75 23.08 -16.09 -1.70
C GLY A 75 22.10 -15.59 -0.64
N ASN A 76 22.55 -14.82 0.35
CA ASN A 76 21.70 -14.26 1.40
C ASN A 76 20.95 -13.01 0.90
N LEU A 77 19.66 -13.19 0.63
CA LEU A 77 18.79 -12.11 0.17
C LEU A 77 18.56 -11.02 1.23
N ILE A 78 18.72 -11.31 2.53
CA ILE A 78 18.56 -10.34 3.62
C ILE A 78 19.73 -9.35 3.62
N ASP A 79 20.94 -9.85 3.41
CA ASP A 79 22.14 -9.02 3.32
C ASP A 79 22.10 -8.16 2.05
N LEU A 80 21.67 -8.75 0.94
CA LEU A 80 21.42 -8.03 -0.31
C LEU A 80 20.35 -6.93 -0.14
N PHE A 81 19.26 -7.23 0.57
CA PHE A 81 18.19 -6.27 0.88
C PHE A 81 18.71 -5.05 1.66
N SER A 82 19.55 -5.32 2.67
CA SER A 82 20.11 -4.32 3.58
C SER A 82 21.28 -3.53 2.97
N ALA A 83 21.86 -4.01 1.86
CA ALA A 83 22.99 -3.37 1.20
C ALA A 83 22.71 -1.91 0.82
N SER A 84 23.72 -1.07 1.02
CA SER A 84 23.74 0.31 0.52
C SER A 84 23.99 0.35 -0.99
N ILE A 85 23.63 1.47 -1.64
CA ILE A 85 23.95 1.69 -3.07
C ILE A 85 25.45 1.52 -3.31
N HIS A 86 26.29 2.05 -2.42
CA HIS A 86 27.75 1.93 -2.53
C HIS A 86 28.20 0.47 -2.58
N GLN A 87 27.72 -0.37 -1.66
CA GLN A 87 28.03 -1.81 -1.63
C GLN A 87 27.53 -2.53 -2.89
N LEU A 88 26.31 -2.24 -3.34
CA LEU A 88 25.77 -2.81 -4.57
C LEU A 88 26.63 -2.47 -5.79
N THR A 89 27.11 -1.23 -5.89
CA THR A 89 27.95 -0.79 -7.01
C THR A 89 29.36 -1.38 -7.03
N GLN A 90 29.81 -2.05 -5.95
CA GLN A 90 31.07 -2.81 -5.97
C GLN A 90 30.94 -4.13 -6.73
N VAL A 91 29.72 -4.61 -7.00
CA VAL A 91 29.49 -5.83 -7.76
C VAL A 91 29.69 -5.57 -9.26
N LYS A 92 30.56 -6.37 -9.88
CA LYS A 92 30.83 -6.28 -11.32
C LYS A 92 29.54 -6.42 -12.13
N GLY A 93 29.22 -5.37 -12.90
CA GLY A 93 28.01 -5.31 -13.74
C GLY A 93 26.82 -4.56 -13.12
N ILE A 94 26.89 -4.20 -11.83
CA ILE A 94 25.92 -3.36 -11.15
C ILE A 94 26.42 -1.90 -11.11
N GLY A 95 25.96 -1.10 -12.07
CA GLY A 95 26.14 0.34 -12.01
C GLY A 95 25.08 1.01 -11.14
N PHE A 96 25.23 2.32 -10.93
CA PHE A 96 24.32 3.14 -10.12
C PHE A 96 22.83 2.93 -10.48
N VAL A 97 22.49 2.90 -11.77
CA VAL A 97 21.10 2.70 -12.24
C VAL A 97 20.53 1.36 -11.75
N LYS A 98 21.28 0.27 -11.89
CA LYS A 98 20.82 -1.06 -11.45
C LYS A 98 20.72 -1.16 -9.93
N ALA A 99 21.67 -0.55 -9.20
CA ALA A 99 21.61 -0.45 -7.74
C ALA A 99 20.35 0.30 -7.28
N CYS A 100 20.00 1.41 -7.92
CA CYS A 100 18.78 2.15 -7.64
C CYS A 100 17.51 1.32 -7.93
N LYS A 101 17.45 0.58 -9.05
CA LYS A 101 16.31 -0.32 -9.36
C LYS A 101 16.12 -1.36 -8.25
N ILE A 102 17.21 -1.99 -7.80
CA ILE A 102 17.18 -2.97 -6.70
C ILE A 102 16.67 -2.32 -5.41
N LYS A 103 17.22 -1.16 -5.02
CA LYS A 103 16.77 -0.47 -3.81
C LYS A 103 15.32 -0.02 -3.90
N ALA A 104 14.86 0.45 -5.06
CA ALA A 104 13.47 0.82 -5.27
C ALA A 104 12.54 -0.39 -5.12
N ALA A 105 12.87 -1.54 -5.73
CA ALA A 105 12.09 -2.76 -5.59
C ALA A 105 12.01 -3.23 -4.13
N PHE A 106 13.12 -3.20 -3.40
CA PHE A 106 13.17 -3.54 -1.99
C PHE A 106 12.40 -2.57 -1.10
N GLU A 107 12.45 -1.27 -1.39
CA GLU A 107 11.66 -0.28 -0.66
C GLU A 107 10.15 -0.45 -0.94
N LEU A 108 9.76 -0.76 -2.17
CA LEU A 108 8.37 -1.12 -2.49
C LEU A 108 7.93 -2.37 -1.73
N MET A 109 8.74 -3.42 -1.74
CA MET A 109 8.50 -4.61 -0.94
C MET A 109 8.40 -4.27 0.55
N LYS A 110 9.28 -3.41 1.07
CA LYS A 110 9.23 -2.95 2.46
C LYS A 110 7.95 -2.20 2.76
N ARG A 111 7.45 -1.36 1.85
CA ARG A 111 6.16 -0.66 1.99
C ARG A 111 4.98 -1.61 1.94
N ILE A 112 5.02 -2.60 1.05
CA ILE A 112 4.00 -3.67 0.95
C ILE A 112 4.02 -4.55 2.22
N ASN A 113 5.20 -4.87 2.74
CA ASN A 113 5.34 -5.69 3.95
C ASN A 113 5.11 -4.88 5.24
N SER A 114 5.42 -3.59 5.25
CA SER A 114 4.94 -2.63 6.25
C SER A 114 3.49 -2.23 5.99
N TYR A 115 2.83 -2.84 5.01
CA TYR A 115 1.38 -2.89 4.84
C TYR A 115 0.84 -4.26 5.23
N CYS A 116 1.70 -5.25 5.54
CA CYS A 116 1.29 -6.61 5.88
C CYS A 116 2.31 -7.33 6.80
N LYS A 117 2.10 -7.28 8.13
CA LYS A 117 2.30 -8.44 9.03
C LYS A 117 1.81 -8.33 10.50
N GLU A 118 1.03 -7.30 10.84
CA GLU A 118 0.08 -7.35 11.97
C GLU A 118 -1.32 -6.80 11.57
N MET A 119 -1.60 -6.72 10.26
CA MET A 119 -2.24 -5.51 9.71
C MET A 119 -3.75 -5.37 9.72
N HIS A 120 -4.52 -6.44 9.95
CA HIS A 120 -5.97 -6.35 9.94
C HIS A 120 -6.52 -6.92 11.25
N PRO A 121 -6.27 -6.23 12.39
CA PRO A 121 -6.85 -6.64 13.66
C PRO A 121 -8.36 -6.79 13.47
N GLU A 122 -8.88 -7.93 13.94
CA GLU A 122 -10.31 -8.12 14.05
C GLU A 122 -10.84 -7.14 15.10
N ILE A 123 -11.80 -6.32 14.71
CA ILE A 123 -12.45 -5.36 15.57
C ILE A 123 -13.70 -6.02 16.15
N THR A 124 -13.62 -6.36 17.43
CA THR A 124 -14.74 -7.00 18.14
C THR A 124 -15.42 -6.04 19.13
N SER A 125 -14.77 -4.93 19.46
CA SER A 125 -15.23 -3.97 20.47
C SER A 125 -14.71 -2.56 20.23
N ALA A 126 -15.36 -1.56 20.84
CA ALA A 126 -14.86 -0.19 20.86
C ALA A 126 -13.45 -0.08 21.46
N LYS A 127 -13.13 -0.92 22.45
CA LYS A 127 -11.78 -0.99 23.05
C LYS A 127 -10.70 -1.35 22.03
N ASP A 128 -11.02 -2.20 21.05
CA ASP A 128 -10.05 -2.56 20.01
C ASP A 128 -9.77 -1.37 19.09
N VAL A 129 -10.80 -0.58 18.75
CA VAL A 129 -10.63 0.69 18.03
C VAL A 129 -9.77 1.66 18.82
N ILE A 130 -10.04 1.85 20.11
CA ILE A 130 -9.26 2.73 20.99
C ILE A 130 -7.79 2.34 21.02
N LYS A 131 -7.46 1.05 21.17
CA LYS A 131 -6.07 0.57 21.14
C LYS A 131 -5.34 0.99 19.86
N LEU A 132 -6.05 1.05 18.73
CA LEU A 132 -5.47 1.36 17.42
C LEU A 132 -5.24 2.85 17.20
N VAL A 133 -6.15 3.71 17.65
CA VAL A 133 -6.14 5.12 17.26
C VAL A 133 -5.88 6.10 18.40
N ALA A 134 -6.11 5.72 19.66
CA ALA A 134 -6.05 6.66 20.79
C ALA A 134 -4.66 7.28 20.98
N ALA A 135 -3.59 6.51 20.77
CA ALA A 135 -2.21 7.00 20.87
C ALA A 135 -1.95 8.19 19.92
N HIS A 136 -2.67 8.26 18.80
CA HIS A 136 -2.50 9.30 17.78
C HIS A 136 -3.57 10.38 17.82
N MET A 137 -4.68 10.18 18.54
CA MET A 137 -5.84 11.08 18.52
C MET A 137 -6.08 11.81 19.84
N LYS A 138 -5.79 11.16 20.98
CA LYS A 138 -6.11 11.67 22.32
C LYS A 138 -5.45 13.02 22.66
N PHE A 139 -4.28 13.32 22.09
CA PHE A 139 -3.52 14.54 22.37
C PHE A 139 -3.59 15.57 21.22
N LEU A 140 -4.45 15.33 20.22
CA LEU A 140 -4.63 16.29 19.14
C LEU A 140 -5.31 17.55 19.69
N LYS A 141 -4.73 18.70 19.34
CA LYS A 141 -5.25 20.02 19.73
C LYS A 141 -6.40 20.51 18.84
N GLN A 142 -6.71 19.75 17.80
CA GLN A 142 -7.79 19.98 16.87
C GLN A 142 -8.63 18.72 16.79
N GLU A 143 -9.92 18.89 16.52
CA GLU A 143 -10.82 17.78 16.25
C GLU A 143 -10.41 17.12 14.93
N GLU A 144 -10.18 15.81 14.94
CA GLU A 144 -9.85 15.04 13.76
C GLU A 144 -10.87 13.92 13.60
N PHE A 145 -11.50 13.85 12.44
CA PHE A 145 -12.47 12.82 12.11
C PHE A 145 -11.81 11.76 11.23
N ARG A 146 -11.92 10.50 11.63
CA ARG A 146 -11.41 9.33 10.93
C ARG A 146 -12.52 8.33 10.64
N VAL A 147 -12.29 7.54 9.60
CA VAL A 147 -13.07 6.35 9.29
C VAL A 147 -12.16 5.14 9.30
N LEU A 148 -12.58 4.07 9.97
CA LEU A 148 -11.97 2.75 9.90
C LEU A 148 -12.77 1.94 8.88
N LEU A 149 -12.09 1.39 7.89
CA LEU A 149 -12.64 0.56 6.83
C LEU A 149 -12.45 -0.90 7.23
N LEU A 150 -13.53 -1.68 7.20
CA LEU A 150 -13.52 -3.07 7.65
C LEU A 150 -13.93 -4.01 6.51
N ASP A 151 -13.35 -5.21 6.50
CA ASP A 151 -13.78 -6.29 5.62
C ASP A 151 -14.99 -7.04 6.19
N GLY A 152 -15.53 -8.00 5.43
CA GLY A 152 -16.69 -8.80 5.85
C GLY A 152 -16.47 -9.70 7.08
N LYS A 153 -15.25 -9.71 7.65
CA LYS A 153 -14.91 -10.39 8.91
C LYS A 153 -14.54 -9.39 10.01
N ASN A 154 -14.95 -8.12 9.87
CA ASN A 154 -14.63 -7.02 10.77
C ASN A 154 -13.12 -6.79 10.98
N ARG A 155 -12.29 -7.14 10.01
CA ARG A 155 -10.84 -6.91 10.09
C ARG A 155 -10.53 -5.55 9.48
N LEU A 156 -9.72 -4.75 10.17
CA LEU A 156 -9.37 -3.39 9.75
C LEU A 156 -8.60 -3.40 8.43
N ILE A 157 -9.22 -3.05 7.30
CA ILE A 157 -8.54 -2.83 6.01
C ILE A 157 -7.57 -1.66 6.13
N ARG A 158 -8.09 -0.52 6.63
CA ARG A 158 -7.38 0.75 6.74
C ARG A 158 -8.12 1.70 7.67
N HIS A 159 -7.41 2.63 8.31
CA HIS A 159 -8.05 3.83 8.87
C HIS A 159 -7.61 5.08 8.09
N GLN A 160 -8.53 5.99 7.83
CA GLN A 160 -8.28 7.20 7.04
C GLN A 160 -8.82 8.43 7.76
N ARG A 161 -8.01 9.49 7.80
CA ARG A 161 -8.49 10.81 8.18
C ARG A 161 -9.39 11.37 7.08
N VAL A 162 -10.62 11.70 7.44
CA VAL A 162 -11.63 12.31 6.56
C VAL A 162 -11.57 13.82 6.69
N SER A 163 -11.46 14.32 7.91
CA SER A 163 -11.46 15.76 8.18
C SER A 163 -10.50 16.10 9.31
N LEU A 164 -9.95 17.31 9.24
CA LEU A 164 -9.19 17.95 10.31
C LEU A 164 -9.88 19.29 10.56
N GLY A 165 -10.53 19.41 11.70
CA GLY A 165 -11.28 20.60 12.09
C GLY A 165 -10.40 21.80 12.44
N SER A 166 -11.06 22.95 12.60
CA SER A 166 -10.47 24.12 13.28
C SER A 166 -10.71 24.02 14.80
N LEU A 167 -10.64 25.12 15.54
CA LEU A 167 -10.96 25.17 16.97
C LEU A 167 -12.42 24.79 17.29
N ASP A 168 -13.34 24.86 16.31
CA ASP A 168 -14.80 24.83 16.59
C ASP A 168 -15.59 23.64 16.01
N LYS A 169 -15.09 22.88 15.02
CA LYS A 169 -15.63 21.59 14.51
C LYS A 169 -14.91 21.08 13.26
N ALA A 170 -14.97 19.76 13.00
CA ALA A 170 -14.60 19.17 11.72
C ALA A 170 -15.80 19.17 10.75
N LEU A 171 -15.64 19.78 9.56
CA LEU A 171 -16.62 19.64 8.47
C LEU A 171 -16.48 18.22 7.87
N VAL A 172 -17.49 17.39 8.04
CA VAL A 172 -17.53 16.01 7.55
C VAL A 172 -18.71 15.86 6.60
N HIS A 173 -18.44 15.46 5.36
CA HIS A 173 -19.48 15.16 4.38
C HIS A 173 -19.57 13.65 4.12
N PRO A 174 -20.79 13.08 3.96
CA PRO A 174 -20.94 11.65 3.65
C PRO A 174 -20.11 11.19 2.46
N ARG A 175 -20.02 11.99 1.39
CA ARG A 175 -19.20 11.64 0.21
C ARG A 175 -17.72 11.40 0.56
N ASP A 176 -17.18 12.13 1.52
CA ASP A 176 -15.75 12.04 1.88
C ASP A 176 -15.50 10.87 2.85
N VAL A 177 -16.51 10.52 3.66
CA VAL A 177 -16.51 9.31 4.52
C VAL A 177 -16.61 8.04 3.68
N PHE A 178 -17.54 7.99 2.71
CA PHE A 178 -17.84 6.77 1.96
C PHE A 178 -16.98 6.58 0.70
N ARG A 179 -16.41 7.63 0.10
CA ARG A 179 -15.49 7.50 -1.05
C ARG A 179 -14.37 6.48 -0.81
N PRO A 180 -13.63 6.51 0.32
CA PRO A 180 -12.59 5.50 0.56
C PRO A 180 -13.16 4.11 0.88
N ALA A 181 -14.31 4.03 1.55
CA ALA A 181 -14.98 2.75 1.80
C ALA A 181 -15.35 2.04 0.49
N ILE A 182 -15.90 2.79 -0.48
CA ILE A 182 -16.22 2.28 -1.82
C ILE A 182 -14.93 1.91 -2.58
N ALA A 183 -13.93 2.78 -2.57
CA ALA A 183 -12.68 2.57 -3.31
C ALA A 183 -11.89 1.33 -2.82
N GLU A 184 -11.98 1.02 -1.53
CA GLU A 184 -11.28 -0.13 -0.92
C GLU A 184 -12.18 -1.35 -0.71
N GLY A 185 -13.44 -1.32 -1.17
CA GLY A 185 -14.37 -2.44 -1.07
C GLY A 185 -14.69 -2.83 0.38
N ALA A 186 -14.81 -1.85 1.27
CA ALA A 186 -15.15 -2.08 2.67
C ALA A 186 -16.57 -2.62 2.79
N ALA A 187 -16.76 -3.65 3.63
CA ALA A 187 -18.08 -4.18 3.96
C ALA A 187 -18.80 -3.29 4.99
N SER A 188 -18.03 -2.66 5.87
CA SER A 188 -18.54 -1.79 6.93
C SER A 188 -17.49 -0.77 7.35
N ILE A 189 -17.92 0.22 8.13
CA ILE A 189 -17.07 1.29 8.65
C ILE A 189 -17.33 1.55 10.14
N ILE A 190 -16.31 2.07 10.82
CA ILE A 190 -16.44 2.69 12.16
C ILE A 190 -15.98 4.15 12.07
N LEU A 191 -16.79 5.04 12.62
CA LEU A 191 -16.49 6.46 12.70
C LEU A 191 -15.73 6.75 13.99
N VAL A 192 -14.74 7.65 13.94
CA VAL A 192 -13.99 8.06 15.13
C VAL A 192 -13.64 9.52 15.06
N HIS A 193 -13.85 10.27 16.15
CA HIS A 193 -13.24 11.59 16.33
C HIS A 193 -12.74 11.82 17.74
N ASN A 194 -11.85 12.81 17.91
CA ASN A 194 -11.39 13.24 19.23
C ASN A 194 -12.02 14.57 19.65
N HIS A 195 -12.26 14.74 20.94
CA HIS A 195 -12.60 16.03 21.54
C HIS A 195 -11.35 16.64 22.19
N PRO A 196 -10.81 17.77 21.67
CA PRO A 196 -9.64 18.44 22.27
C PRO A 196 -9.88 18.92 23.71
N SER A 197 -11.14 19.13 24.12
CA SER A 197 -11.54 19.44 25.50
C SER A 197 -11.21 18.31 26.49
N GLY A 198 -11.07 17.08 25.98
CA GLY A 198 -10.84 15.88 26.76
C GLY A 198 -12.10 15.17 27.27
N ASP A 199 -13.28 15.77 27.13
CA ASP A 199 -14.57 15.17 27.49
C ASP A 199 -15.17 14.45 26.26
N PRO A 200 -15.34 13.11 26.28
CA PRO A 200 -15.89 12.36 25.16
C PRO A 200 -17.43 12.44 25.03
N THR A 201 -18.12 13.25 25.84
CA THR A 201 -19.58 13.41 25.77
C THR A 201 -20.00 13.93 24.39
N PRO A 202 -20.92 13.24 23.67
CA PRO A 202 -21.36 13.68 22.35
C PRO A 202 -22.15 14.98 22.41
N SER A 203 -21.89 15.87 21.46
CA SER A 203 -22.73 17.02 21.16
C SER A 203 -23.96 16.62 20.33
N GLU A 204 -24.97 17.49 20.27
CA GLU A 204 -26.10 17.32 19.35
C GLU A 204 -25.66 17.21 17.89
N GLN A 205 -24.59 17.90 17.50
CA GLN A 205 -24.06 17.82 16.14
C GLN A 205 -23.44 16.45 15.83
N ASP A 206 -22.76 15.83 16.82
CA ASP A 206 -22.22 14.48 16.66
C ASP A 206 -23.36 13.49 16.41
N LEU A 207 -24.45 13.61 17.18
CA LEU A 207 -25.63 12.74 17.03
C LEU A 207 -26.31 12.91 15.67
N LEU A 208 -26.47 14.16 15.20
CA LEU A 208 -27.05 14.45 13.89
C LEU A 208 -26.18 13.90 12.75
N LEU A 209 -24.86 14.13 12.81
CA LEU A 209 -23.92 13.63 11.82
C LEU A 209 -23.90 12.09 11.79
N THR A 210 -23.92 11.46 12.97
CA THR A 210 -23.97 9.98 13.08
C THR A 210 -25.20 9.42 12.39
N ARG A 211 -26.38 10.00 12.64
CA ARG A 211 -27.64 9.57 12.02
C ARG A 211 -27.61 9.76 10.51
N GLU A 212 -27.09 10.88 10.03
CA GLU A 212 -26.94 11.12 8.59
C GLU A 212 -26.04 10.07 7.94
N LEU A 213 -24.86 9.81 8.51
CA LEU A 213 -23.91 8.82 8.00
C LEU A 213 -24.47 7.39 8.08
N TYR A 214 -25.21 7.06 9.13
CA TYR A 214 -25.88 5.77 9.27
C TYR A 214 -26.89 5.55 8.15
N MET A 215 -27.73 6.55 7.85
CA MET A 215 -28.70 6.47 6.76
C MET A 215 -28.02 6.36 5.39
N CYS A 216 -26.93 7.10 5.16
CA CYS A 216 -26.13 6.94 3.95
C CYS A 216 -25.53 5.53 3.82
N GLY A 217 -25.02 4.96 4.91
CA GLY A 217 -24.48 3.60 4.93
C GLY A 217 -25.52 2.55 4.54
N LYS A 218 -26.77 2.71 4.99
CA LYS A 218 -27.89 1.84 4.57
C LYS A 218 -28.16 1.92 3.08
N VAL A 219 -28.12 3.12 2.48
CA VAL A 219 -28.35 3.31 1.04
C VAL A 219 -27.20 2.72 0.20
N LEU A 220 -25.96 2.85 0.68
CA LEU A 220 -24.76 2.38 -0.01
C LEU A 220 -24.43 0.91 0.24
N GLU A 221 -25.19 0.23 1.11
CA GLU A 221 -24.90 -1.13 1.59
C GLU A 221 -23.51 -1.25 2.26
N ILE A 222 -23.06 -0.19 2.93
CA ILE A 222 -21.84 -0.14 3.74
C ILE A 222 -22.24 0.21 5.17
N GLU A 223 -22.26 -0.79 6.05
CA GLU A 223 -22.80 -0.61 7.39
C GLU A 223 -21.91 0.30 8.26
N VAL A 224 -22.52 1.25 8.97
CA VAL A 224 -21.83 2.02 10.01
C VAL A 224 -22.01 1.28 11.33
N LEU A 225 -20.95 0.62 11.81
CA LEU A 225 -21.02 -0.27 12.98
C LEU A 225 -21.00 0.47 14.31
N ASP A 226 -20.26 1.57 14.39
CA ASP A 226 -20.13 2.38 15.59
C ASP A 226 -19.64 3.79 15.25
N HIS A 227 -19.81 4.70 16.19
CA HIS A 227 -19.17 6.00 16.24
C HIS A 227 -18.54 6.22 17.61
N ILE A 228 -17.22 6.32 17.64
CA ILE A 228 -16.42 6.41 18.86
C ILE A 228 -15.85 7.80 19.04
N ILE A 229 -16.12 8.40 20.20
CA ILE A 229 -15.62 9.73 20.58
C ILE A 229 -14.50 9.56 21.60
N ILE A 230 -13.32 10.12 21.31
CA ILE A 230 -12.12 9.96 22.13
C ILE A 230 -11.86 11.25 22.91
N GLY A 231 -11.88 11.14 24.24
CA GLY A 231 -11.48 12.18 25.17
C GLY A 231 -10.04 11.99 25.66
N LEU A 232 -9.66 12.75 26.68
CA LEU A 232 -8.33 12.66 27.28
C LEU A 232 -8.24 11.38 28.10
N SER A 233 -9.09 11.15 29.09
CA SER A 233 -8.95 9.97 29.95
C SER A 233 -9.90 8.83 29.59
N ASP A 234 -10.85 9.06 28.69
CA ASP A 234 -11.93 8.13 28.39
C ASP A 234 -12.43 8.23 26.95
N HIS A 235 -13.41 7.40 26.58
CA HIS A 235 -14.06 7.34 25.29
C HIS A 235 -15.54 6.98 25.44
N VAL A 236 -16.33 7.29 24.42
CA VAL A 236 -17.74 6.90 24.32
C VAL A 236 -17.97 6.18 22.99
N SER A 237 -18.70 5.07 23.04
CA SER A 237 -19.30 4.41 21.86
C SER A 237 -20.77 4.84 21.77
N LEU A 238 -21.18 5.42 20.64
CA LEU A 238 -22.59 5.77 20.44
C LEU A 238 -23.48 4.54 20.26
N LYS A 239 -22.92 3.42 19.78
CA LYS A 239 -23.61 2.13 19.77
C LYS A 239 -23.94 1.67 21.19
N ASP A 240 -22.95 1.68 22.09
CA ASP A 240 -23.13 1.23 23.48
C ASP A 240 -24.10 2.15 24.27
N LEU A 241 -24.25 3.40 23.86
CA LEU A 241 -25.22 4.35 24.43
C LEU A 241 -26.63 4.28 23.78
N GLU A 242 -26.85 3.39 22.81
CA GLU A 242 -28.11 3.30 22.03
C GLU A 242 -28.46 4.62 21.31
N LYS A 243 -27.45 5.32 20.76
CA LYS A 243 -27.58 6.64 20.12
C LYS A 243 -27.30 6.65 18.61
N MET A 244 -27.18 5.48 17.98
CA MET A 244 -27.00 5.32 16.53
C MET A 244 -28.31 5.24 15.76
#